data_AF-K1UIH4-F1
#
_entry.id   AF-K1UIH4-F1
#
_cell.length_a   1.000
_cell.length_b   1.000
_cell.length_c   1.000
_cell.angle_alpha   90.00
_cell.angle_beta   90.00
_cell.angle_gamma   90.00
#
_symmetry.space_group_name_H-M   'P 1'
#
loop_
_entity.id
_entity.type
_entity.pdbx_description
1 polymer ?
#
loop_
_entity_poly.entity_id
_entity_poly.type
_entity_poly.pdbx_seq_one_letter_code
_entity_poly.pdbx_strand_id
1 'polypeptide(L)'
;MGYRLEINEEYGVVQLTNPQNYNRYNMKLFESVLLLILRILYDEKRRELSTTEEVIVNVGDIHEKFLSLKIREKMIDKTTFRNAISTLKRFQIIEILDTSLTEEESRIIIFDSILMAVRVEDIKAAYEKLEIYKRGGKNSEETDE
;
A
#
# COMPACT_ATOMS: atom_id res chain seq x y z
N MET A 1 -24.08 14.98 13.53
CA MET A 1 -22.97 14.84 12.54
C MET A 1 -21.68 14.72 13.35
N GLY A 2 -20.93 13.63 13.16
CA GLY A 2 -19.91 13.18 14.11
C GLY A 2 -18.53 12.95 13.50
N TYR A 3 -18.13 13.75 12.52
CA TYR A 3 -16.77 13.69 11.95
C TYR A 3 -15.81 14.55 12.77
N ARG A 4 -14.58 14.08 12.98
CA ARG A 4 -13.45 14.81 13.54
C ARG A 4 -12.47 15.14 12.42
N LEU A 5 -11.92 16.34 12.46
CA LEU A 5 -10.83 16.74 11.57
C LEU A 5 -9.52 16.47 12.32
N GLU A 6 -8.62 15.72 11.71
CA GLU A 6 -7.28 15.50 12.22
C GLU A 6 -6.30 16.17 11.26
N ILE A 7 -5.64 17.22 11.76
CA ILE A 7 -4.63 17.96 11.02
C ILE A 7 -3.29 17.47 11.52
N ASN A 8 -2.48 16.94 10.61
CA ASN A 8 -1.09 16.64 10.90
C ASN A 8 -0.23 17.75 10.27
N GLU A 9 0.08 18.77 11.08
CA GLU A 9 0.88 19.92 10.65
C GLU A 9 2.33 19.56 10.28
N GLU A 10 2.85 18.47 10.84
CA GLU A 10 4.22 17.98 10.57
C GLU A 10 4.37 17.50 9.12
N TYR A 11 3.32 16.88 8.56
CA TYR A 11 3.29 16.36 7.20
C TYR A 11 2.39 17.17 6.25
N GLY A 12 1.74 18.23 6.74
CA GLY A 12 0.83 19.07 5.95
C GLY A 12 -0.44 18.36 5.46
N VAL A 13 -0.83 17.24 6.08
CA VAL A 13 -1.98 16.44 5.64
C VAL A 13 -3.17 16.64 6.58
N VAL A 14 -4.36 16.74 5.99
CA VAL A 14 -5.63 16.81 6.73
C VAL A 14 -6.47 15.58 6.43
N GLN A 15 -6.91 14.88 7.48
CA GLN A 15 -7.79 13.72 7.39
C GLN A 15 -9.12 13.98 8.08
N LEU A 16 -10.21 13.49 7.50
CA LEU A 16 -11.52 13.44 8.13
C LEU A 16 -11.71 12.06 8.78
N THR A 17 -11.81 12.00 10.11
CA THR A 17 -12.01 10.75 10.86
C THR A 17 -13.46 10.66 11.37
N ASN A 18 -14.10 9.50 11.23
CA ASN A 18 -15.45 9.26 11.76
C ASN A 18 -15.38 8.36 13.00
N PRO A 19 -15.41 8.90 14.23
CA PRO A 19 -15.45 8.12 15.46
C PRO A 19 -16.66 7.18 15.59
N GLN A 20 -17.74 7.37 14.82
CA GLN A 20 -18.93 6.51 14.87
C GLN A 20 -18.84 5.26 13.96
N ASN A 21 -17.68 4.95 13.36
CA ASN A 21 -17.45 3.76 12.52
C ASN A 21 -18.35 3.62 11.26
N TYR A 22 -19.18 4.61 10.92
CA TYR A 22 -19.91 4.66 9.65
C TYR A 22 -19.01 5.15 8.50
N ASN A 23 -19.22 4.64 7.28
CA ASN A 23 -18.43 4.92 6.06
C ASN A 23 -16.98 4.37 6.07
N ARG A 24 -16.81 3.10 6.46
CA ARG A 24 -15.54 2.37 6.23
C ARG A 24 -15.51 1.79 4.82
N TYR A 25 -14.43 2.01 4.09
CA TYR A 25 -14.14 1.27 2.87
C TYR A 25 -13.45 -0.05 3.22
N ASN A 26 -14.08 -1.17 2.89
CA ASN A 26 -13.46 -2.49 3.05
C ASN A 26 -12.56 -2.76 1.85
N MET A 27 -11.26 -2.54 2.04
CA MET A 27 -10.25 -2.86 1.02
C MET A 27 -10.23 -4.35 0.72
N LYS A 28 -10.07 -4.69 -0.56
CA LYS A 28 -9.73 -6.05 -0.99
C LYS A 28 -8.30 -6.38 -0.53
N LEU A 29 -8.02 -7.67 -0.37
CA LEU A 29 -6.71 -8.15 0.05
C LEU A 29 -5.56 -7.55 -0.79
N PHE A 30 -5.74 -7.47 -2.12
CA PHE A 30 -4.69 -6.92 -2.96
C PHE A 30 -4.51 -5.40 -2.78
N GLU A 31 -5.59 -4.66 -2.54
CA GLU A 31 -5.53 -3.21 -2.31
C GLU A 31 -4.77 -2.89 -1.01
N SER A 32 -4.98 -3.67 0.04
CA SER A 32 -4.26 -3.51 1.31
C SER A 32 -2.79 -3.95 1.21
N VAL A 33 -2.50 -5.01 0.46
CA VAL A 33 -1.12 -5.43 0.19
C VAL A 33 -0.37 -4.37 -0.62
N LEU A 34 -0.99 -3.82 -1.66
CA LEU A 34 -0.39 -2.76 -2.47
C LEU A 34 -0.14 -1.50 -1.64
N LEU A 35 -1.10 -1.13 -0.78
CA LEU A 35 -0.93 -0.01 0.16
C LEU A 35 0.29 -0.23 1.08
N LEU A 36 0.46 -1.45 1.60
CA LEU A 36 1.61 -1.79 2.45
C LEU A 36 2.93 -1.70 1.68
N ILE A 37 2.98 -2.20 0.45
CA ILE A 37 4.16 -2.11 -0.42
C ILE A 37 4.55 -0.66 -0.68
N LEU A 38 3.58 0.18 -1.06
CA LEU A 38 3.80 1.59 -1.29
C LEU A 38 4.32 2.28 -0.02
N ARG A 39 3.81 1.91 1.16
CA ARG A 39 4.27 2.46 2.43
C ARG A 39 5.74 2.13 2.71
N ILE A 40 6.17 0.90 2.39
CA ILE A 40 7.56 0.48 2.55
C ILE A 40 8.47 1.24 1.58
N LEU A 41 8.11 1.26 0.29
CA LEU A 41 8.88 1.98 -0.74
C LEU A 41 8.99 3.47 -0.40
N TYR A 42 7.93 4.04 0.15
CA TYR A 42 7.92 5.42 0.61
C TYR A 42 8.94 5.67 1.72
N ASP A 43 8.97 4.83 2.75
CA ASP A 43 9.92 4.98 3.85
C ASP A 43 11.37 4.75 3.40
N GLU A 44 11.59 3.89 2.41
CA GLU A 44 12.90 3.66 1.80
C GLU A 44 13.37 4.90 1.04
N LYS A 45 12.55 5.41 0.10
CA LYS A 45 12.89 6.60 -0.69
C LYS A 45 13.02 7.86 0.16
N ARG A 46 12.15 8.07 1.14
CA ARG A 46 12.17 9.27 2.01
C ARG A 46 13.41 9.34 2.89
N ARG A 47 14.14 8.24 3.11
CA ARG A 47 15.45 8.24 3.80
C ARG A 47 16.59 8.69 2.90
N GLU A 48 16.45 8.51 1.60
CA GLU A 48 17.45 8.89 0.59
C GLU A 48 17.28 10.34 0.13
N LEU A 49 16.05 10.85 0.23
CA LEU A 49 15.65 12.17 -0.25
C LEU A 49 15.67 13.23 0.87
N SER A 50 15.76 14.49 0.46
CA SER A 50 15.55 15.62 1.37
C SER A 50 14.06 15.79 1.69
N THR A 51 13.74 16.47 2.80
CA THR A 51 12.35 16.60 3.30
C THR A 51 11.37 17.28 2.33
N THR A 52 11.86 17.95 1.29
CA THR A 52 11.04 18.74 0.36
C THR A 52 10.81 18.04 -0.99
N GLU A 53 11.46 16.90 -1.22
CA GLU A 53 11.36 16.18 -2.49
C GLU A 53 10.18 15.21 -2.49
N GLU A 54 9.47 15.16 -3.62
CA GLU A 54 8.38 14.21 -3.82
C GLU A 54 8.93 12.78 -3.90
N VAL A 55 8.19 11.84 -3.31
CA VAL A 55 8.56 10.43 -3.35
C VAL A 55 8.02 9.81 -4.64
N ILE A 56 8.92 9.56 -5.59
CA ILE A 56 8.60 8.94 -6.88
C ILE A 56 9.15 7.51 -6.91
N VAL A 57 8.30 6.56 -7.32
CA VAL A 57 8.64 5.15 -7.52
C VAL A 57 8.17 4.69 -8.90
N ASN A 58 8.73 3.58 -9.38
CA ASN A 58 8.33 2.95 -10.64
C ASN A 58 7.40 1.76 -10.38
N VAL A 59 6.60 1.38 -11.38
CA VAL A 59 5.75 0.17 -11.32
C VAL A 59 6.60 -1.09 -11.14
N GLY A 60 7.80 -1.13 -11.73
CA GLY A 60 8.79 -2.20 -11.53
C GLY A 60 9.15 -2.40 -10.05
N ASP A 61 9.42 -1.31 -9.31
CA ASP A 61 9.75 -1.36 -7.88
C ASP A 61 8.62 -2.02 -7.06
N ILE A 62 7.36 -1.72 -7.42
CA ILE A 62 6.18 -2.30 -6.77
C ILE A 62 6.10 -3.81 -7.04
N HIS A 63 6.35 -4.23 -8.28
CA HIS A 63 6.35 -5.64 -8.66
C HIS A 63 7.48 -6.42 -7.98
N GLU A 64 8.69 -5.87 -7.95
CA GLU A 64 9.83 -6.47 -7.25
C GLU A 64 9.54 -6.60 -5.74
N LYS A 65 8.98 -5.56 -5.12
CA LYS A 65 8.59 -5.61 -3.71
C LYS A 65 7.51 -6.65 -3.45
N PHE A 66 6.51 -6.75 -4.33
CA PHE A 66 5.46 -7.76 -4.20
C PHE A 66 6.03 -9.19 -4.20
N LEU A 67 6.96 -9.48 -5.12
CA LEU A 67 7.63 -10.78 -5.21
C LEU A 67 8.50 -11.06 -3.98
N SER A 68 9.26 -10.06 -3.49
CA SER A 68 10.15 -10.23 -2.33
C SER A 68 9.40 -10.50 -1.03
N LEU A 69 8.17 -9.98 -0.89
CA LEU A 69 7.32 -10.25 0.26
C LEU A 69 6.79 -11.70 0.31
N LYS A 70 6.93 -12.47 -0.78
CA LYS A 70 6.48 -13.87 -0.93
C LYS A 70 5.02 -14.07 -0.51
N ILE A 71 4.17 -13.08 -0.82
CA ILE A 71 2.74 -13.09 -0.45
C ILE A 71 1.99 -14.11 -1.31
N ARG A 72 2.42 -14.27 -2.56
CA ARG A 72 1.96 -15.30 -3.50
C ARG A 72 3.12 -15.70 -4.42
N GLU A 73 3.08 -16.93 -4.92
CA GLU A 73 4.03 -17.42 -5.92
C GLU A 73 3.80 -16.86 -7.33
N LYS A 74 2.59 -16.35 -7.59
CA LYS A 74 2.20 -15.83 -8.90
C LYS A 74 2.13 -14.30 -8.93
N MET A 75 2.55 -13.74 -10.06
CA MET A 75 2.34 -12.35 -10.42
C MET A 75 0.85 -12.01 -10.37
N ILE A 76 0.55 -10.78 -9.97
CA ILE A 76 -0.82 -10.25 -9.96
C ILE A 76 -1.26 -10.02 -11.40
N ASP A 77 -2.52 -10.30 -11.70
CA ASP A 77 -3.07 -9.96 -13.00
C ASP A 77 -3.18 -8.43 -13.18
N LYS A 78 -3.00 -7.97 -14.42
CA LYS A 78 -2.99 -6.54 -14.76
C LYS A 78 -4.28 -5.81 -14.35
N THR A 79 -5.42 -6.51 -14.38
CA THR A 79 -6.73 -5.93 -14.05
C THR A 79 -6.84 -5.65 -12.56
N THR A 80 -6.46 -6.61 -11.72
CA THR A 80 -6.42 -6.44 -10.26
C THR A 80 -5.45 -5.34 -9.85
N PHE A 81 -4.28 -5.27 -10.49
CA PHE A 81 -3.32 -4.18 -10.27
C PHE A 81 -3.90 -2.81 -10.58
N ARG A 82 -4.45 -2.64 -11.79
CA ARG A 82 -5.06 -1.38 -12.24
C ARG A 82 -6.21 -0.94 -11.34
N ASN A 83 -7.04 -1.87 -10.89
CA ASN A 83 -8.15 -1.58 -9.98
C ASN A 83 -7.65 -1.07 -8.63
N ALA A 84 -6.63 -1.69 -8.05
CA ALA A 84 -6.07 -1.26 -6.79
C ALA A 84 -5.39 0.11 -6.90
N ILE A 85 -4.59 0.33 -7.94
CA ILE A 85 -4.01 1.66 -8.24
C ILE A 85 -5.12 2.72 -8.37
N SER A 86 -6.21 2.41 -9.07
CA SER A 86 -7.35 3.32 -9.19
C SER A 86 -8.02 3.62 -7.84
N THR A 87 -8.14 2.62 -6.97
CA THR A 87 -8.63 2.80 -5.60
C THR A 87 -7.71 3.72 -4.80
N LEU A 88 -6.40 3.49 -4.82
CA LEU A 88 -5.44 4.30 -4.05
C LEU A 88 -5.32 5.74 -4.58
N LYS A 89 -5.44 5.95 -5.89
CA LYS A 89 -5.55 7.29 -6.48
C LYS A 89 -6.80 8.04 -5.99
N ARG A 90 -7.96 7.37 -5.91
CA ARG A 90 -9.20 7.98 -5.37
C ARG A 90 -9.04 8.41 -3.91
N PHE A 91 -8.25 7.69 -3.13
CA PHE A 91 -7.95 8.04 -1.74
C PHE A 91 -6.81 9.05 -1.59
N GLN A 92 -6.31 9.63 -2.69
CA GLN A 92 -5.21 10.60 -2.69
C GLN A 92 -3.96 10.06 -2.00
N ILE A 93 -3.68 8.77 -2.17
CA ILE A 93 -2.44 8.12 -1.69
C ILE A 93 -1.35 8.18 -2.75
N ILE A 94 -1.73 8.11 -4.03
CA ILE A 94 -0.81 8.12 -5.16
C ILE A 94 -1.32 8.96 -6.32
N GLU A 95 -0.39 9.39 -7.16
CA GLU A 95 -0.64 9.93 -8.48
C GLU A 95 0.24 9.21 -9.52
N ILE A 96 -0.33 8.97 -10.71
CA ILE A 96 0.40 8.31 -11.81
C ILE A 96 0.85 9.42 -12.76
N LEU A 97 2.15 9.49 -13.04
CA LEU A 97 2.72 10.53 -13.90
C LEU A 97 2.66 10.15 -15.38
N ASP A 98 2.74 8.85 -15.67
CA ASP A 98 2.77 8.35 -17.04
C ASP A 98 1.42 7.76 -17.46
N THR A 99 1.10 7.85 -18.75
CA THR A 99 -0.22 7.46 -19.31
C THR A 99 -0.46 5.94 -19.20
N SER A 100 0.61 5.16 -19.16
CA SER A 100 0.61 3.70 -19.16
C SER A 100 0.89 3.17 -17.75
N LEU A 101 0.15 2.15 -17.32
CA LEU A 101 0.43 1.39 -16.08
C LEU A 101 0.99 -0.01 -16.38
N THR A 102 1.29 -0.29 -17.65
CA THR A 102 1.76 -1.60 -18.10
C THR A 102 3.27 -1.66 -18.27
N GLU A 103 3.93 -0.51 -18.24
CA GLU A 103 5.38 -0.40 -18.35
C GLU A 103 5.98 -0.36 -16.96
N GLU A 104 7.10 -1.07 -16.77
CA GLU A 104 7.79 -1.11 -15.48
C GLU A 104 8.36 0.27 -15.11
N GLU A 105 8.76 1.06 -16.10
CA GLU A 105 9.30 2.42 -15.94
C GLU A 105 8.23 3.48 -15.65
N SER A 106 6.94 3.11 -15.63
CA SER A 106 5.86 4.04 -15.32
C SER A 106 6.00 4.58 -13.91
N ARG A 107 6.06 5.90 -13.77
CA ARG A 107 6.29 6.59 -12.50
C ARG A 107 5.01 6.88 -11.76
N ILE A 108 5.10 6.74 -10.45
CA ILE A 108 4.04 6.97 -9.49
C ILE A 108 4.59 7.84 -8.37
N ILE A 109 3.93 8.98 -8.11
CA ILE A 109 4.13 9.78 -6.91
C ILE A 109 3.37 9.11 -5.76
N ILE A 110 4.01 8.99 -4.61
CA ILE A 110 3.37 8.59 -3.36
C ILE A 110 3.26 9.83 -2.46
N PHE A 111 2.04 10.16 -2.05
CA PHE A 111 1.77 11.31 -1.19
C PHE A 111 1.98 10.99 0.30
N ASP A 112 2.31 12.02 1.08
CA ASP A 112 2.46 11.96 2.54
C ASP A 112 1.20 11.46 3.27
N SER A 113 0.03 11.52 2.62
CA SER A 113 -1.21 10.92 3.11
C SER A 113 -1.09 9.43 3.42
N ILE A 114 -0.12 8.72 2.83
CA ILE A 114 0.18 7.33 3.12
C ILE A 114 0.59 7.10 4.58
N LEU A 115 1.20 8.11 5.23
CA LEU A 115 1.60 8.07 6.65
C LEU A 115 0.38 7.97 7.58
N MET A 116 -0.73 8.57 7.17
CA MET A 116 -2.00 8.49 7.91
C MET A 116 -2.78 7.23 7.57
N ALA A 117 -2.60 6.68 6.37
CA ALA A 117 -3.27 5.46 5.93
C ALA A 117 -2.68 4.19 6.59
N VAL A 118 -1.36 4.15 6.82
CA VAL A 118 -0.67 3.01 7.44
C VAL A 118 0.37 3.50 8.43
N ARG A 119 0.16 3.20 9.72
CA ARG A 119 1.14 3.51 10.77
C ARG A 119 2.29 2.52 10.75
N VAL A 120 3.45 2.93 11.25
CA VAL A 120 4.64 2.06 11.31
C VAL A 120 4.39 0.80 12.15
N GLU A 121 3.57 0.90 13.21
CA GLU A 121 3.17 -0.28 13.99
C GLU A 121 2.41 -1.31 13.14
N ASP A 122 1.54 -0.85 12.24
CA ASP A 122 0.72 -1.72 11.38
C ASP A 122 1.59 -2.49 10.37
N ILE A 123 2.68 -1.89 9.92
CA ILE A 123 3.65 -2.54 9.03
C ILE A 123 4.26 -3.76 9.72
N LYS A 124 4.74 -3.60 10.97
CA LYS A 124 5.34 -4.70 11.75
C LYS A 124 4.33 -5.81 12.00
N ALA A 125 3.11 -5.46 12.42
CA ALA A 125 2.04 -6.41 12.65
C ALA A 125 1.64 -7.16 11.36
N ALA A 126 1.68 -6.51 10.20
CA ALA A 126 1.43 -7.15 8.92
C ALA A 126 2.51 -8.19 8.57
N TYR A 127 3.80 -7.87 8.78
CA TYR A 127 4.90 -8.83 8.57
C TYR A 127 4.78 -10.05 9.49
N GLU A 128 4.48 -9.84 10.78
CA GLU A 128 4.27 -10.95 11.72
C GLU A 128 3.12 -11.86 11.28
N LYS A 129 2.00 -11.28 10.85
CA LYS A 129 0.88 -12.06 10.30
C LYS A 129 1.28 -12.82 9.04
N LEU A 130 2.01 -12.20 8.12
CA LEU A 130 2.51 -12.88 6.91
C LEU A 130 3.41 -14.07 7.25
N GLU A 131 4.28 -13.95 8.25
CA GLU A 131 5.11 -15.06 8.74
C GLU A 131 4.29 -16.18 9.39
N ILE A 132 3.24 -15.86 10.15
CA ILE A 132 2.31 -16.85 10.70
C ILE A 132 1.58 -17.59 9.56
N TYR A 133 1.11 -16.88 8.52
CA TYR A 133 0.48 -17.52 7.37
C TYR A 133 1.44 -18.43 6.60
N LYS A 134 2.71 -18.02 6.42
CA LYS A 134 3.74 -18.87 5.81
C LYS A 134 4.02 -20.13 6.62
N ARG A 135 4.04 -20.04 7.95
CA ARG A 135 4.26 -21.18 8.85
C ARG A 135 3.03 -22.09 8.96
N GLY A 136 1.82 -21.53 8.93
CA GLY A 136 0.56 -22.26 8.99
C GLY A 136 0.14 -22.92 7.67
N GLY A 137 0.61 -22.42 6.52
CA GLY A 137 0.30 -22.99 5.21
C GLY A 137 1.05 -24.29 4.87
N LYS A 138 2.02 -24.71 5.68
CA LYS A 138 2.79 -25.95 5.45
C LYS A 138 2.10 -27.23 5.92
N ASN A 139 0.94 -27.15 6.57
CA ASN A 139 0.21 -28.30 7.11
C ASN A 139 -1.12 -28.57 6.38
N SER A 140 -1.32 -28.06 5.16
CA SER A 140 -2.61 -28.23 4.46
C SER A 140 -2.49 -28.64 2.99
N GLU A 141 -1.38 -29.28 2.62
CA GLU A 141 -1.24 -29.97 1.33
C GLU A 141 -0.69 -31.39 1.51
N GLU A 142 -1.35 -32.21 2.34
CA GLU A 142 -1.25 -33.68 2.29
C GLU A 142 -2.58 -34.32 2.74
N THR A 143 -3.59 -34.24 1.87
CA THR A 143 -4.75 -35.17 1.71
C THR A 143 -5.64 -34.54 0.62
N ASP A 144 -6.00 -35.18 -0.49
CA ASP A 144 -6.41 -36.56 -0.68
C ASP A 144 -5.98 -37.12 -2.04
N GLU A 145 -5.90 -38.45 -2.06
CA GLU A 145 -5.78 -39.37 -3.20
C GLU A 145 -6.88 -39.20 -4.28
#